data_AF-A0A7C3XBA2-F1
#
_entry.id   AF-A0A7C3XBA2-F1
#
_cell.length_a   1.000
_cell.length_b   1.000
_cell.length_c   1.000
_cell.angle_alpha   90.00
_cell.angle_beta   90.00
_cell.angle_gamma   90.00
#
_symmetry.space_group_name_H-M   'P 1'
#
loop_
_entity.id
_entity.type
_entity.pdbx_description
1 polymer ?
#
loop_
_entity_poly.entity_id
_entity_poly.type
_entity_poly.pdbx_seq_one_letter_code
_entity_poly.pdbx_strand_id
1 'polypeptide(L)'
;MVNTSRRNNPPDAPFFALELEQSRPDGLVFVAAACSEAEGGEALEMRRYALALLHEFFRRRGGALEVEDYLQMLRGAMRFIRRRILERWKEAAGELDLAVLTASPSRLFAARYGGGGLFLFRGEEEARSLFGGEAGSAAPALGSQDDAEVIDSPLSPGDVVVLCNPAVARVMGARDIGVILKRAADPAKASLFLSAIAERKGAQGPLAAVIWEVPNYQGAALLTEEALPAATETGEAEAEVEEEVPAEEGLSEEDHAERAKRQWLSKWRRRKE
;
A
#
# COMPACT_ATOMS: atom_id res chain seq x y z
N MET A 1 14.22 -4.41 12.57
CA MET A 1 13.19 -5.44 12.82
C MET A 1 11.84 -4.77 12.79
N VAL A 2 11.12 -4.84 11.66
CA VAL A 2 9.75 -4.35 11.57
C VAL A 2 8.84 -5.47 12.05
N ASN A 3 8.08 -5.19 13.09
CA ASN A 3 7.15 -6.13 13.69
C ASN A 3 5.97 -6.31 12.72
N THR A 4 5.99 -7.38 11.93
CA THR A 4 4.84 -7.84 11.13
C THR A 4 3.80 -8.43 12.09
N SER A 5 3.04 -7.54 12.74
CA SER A 5 1.97 -7.96 13.64
C SER A 5 0.88 -8.71 12.86
N ARG A 6 0.96 -10.05 12.96
CA ARG A 6 -0.17 -10.96 12.83
C ARG A 6 -1.27 -10.52 13.81
N ARG A 7 -2.35 -9.91 13.31
CA ARG A 7 -3.77 -10.12 13.73
C ARG A 7 -4.70 -9.09 13.05
N ASN A 8 -5.89 -9.56 12.71
CA ASN A 8 -6.96 -9.00 11.87
C ASN A 8 -7.54 -7.60 12.22
N ASN A 9 -6.82 -6.69 12.87
CA ASN A 9 -7.33 -5.33 13.09
C ASN A 9 -6.94 -4.39 11.94
N PRO A 10 -7.79 -3.42 11.56
CA PRO A 10 -7.35 -2.33 10.70
C PRO A 10 -6.16 -1.63 11.37
N PRO A 11 -5.18 -1.14 10.59
CA PRO A 11 -4.02 -0.51 11.18
C PRO A 11 -4.45 0.70 12.00
N ASP A 12 -4.18 0.69 13.30
CA ASP A 12 -4.27 1.89 14.15
C ASP A 12 -3.25 2.94 13.73
N ALA A 13 -2.19 2.51 13.06
CA ALA A 13 -1.21 3.38 12.42
C ALA A 13 -1.83 4.10 11.19
N PRO A 14 -1.40 5.33 10.88
CA PRO A 14 -1.82 6.06 9.68
C PRO A 14 -1.20 5.49 8.39
N PHE A 15 -0.72 4.26 8.40
CA PHE A 15 -0.07 3.60 7.27
C PHE A 15 -0.14 2.07 7.42
N PHE A 16 0.12 1.36 6.31
CA PHE A 16 0.46 -0.05 6.33
C PHE A 16 1.45 -0.37 5.21
N ALA A 17 2.12 -1.51 5.34
CA ALA A 17 2.93 -2.12 4.29
C ALA A 17 2.68 -3.63 4.28
N LEU A 18 2.57 -4.21 3.09
CA LEU A 18 2.35 -5.63 2.85
C LEU A 18 3.35 -6.11 1.80
N GLU A 19 4.17 -7.08 2.18
CA GLU A 19 4.90 -7.91 1.23
C GLU A 19 3.96 -9.05 0.80
N LEU A 20 3.89 -9.27 -0.50
CA LEU A 20 3.04 -10.29 -1.10
C LEU A 20 3.92 -11.42 -1.62
N GLU A 21 3.50 -12.65 -1.39
CA GLU A 21 4.16 -13.80 -1.99
C GLU A 21 4.07 -13.71 -3.51
N GLN A 22 5.23 -13.76 -4.16
CA GLN A 22 5.33 -13.70 -5.60
C GLN A 22 4.82 -15.00 -6.21
N SER A 23 3.54 -15.03 -6.57
CA SER A 23 2.94 -16.16 -7.29
C SER A 23 3.30 -16.19 -8.77
N ARG A 24 3.76 -15.05 -9.33
CA ARG A 24 4.06 -14.85 -10.75
C ARG A 24 5.21 -13.87 -10.98
N PRO A 25 5.96 -13.99 -12.09
CA PRO A 25 7.05 -13.07 -12.43
C PRO A 25 6.66 -11.60 -12.41
N ASP A 26 5.50 -11.25 -12.99
CA ASP A 26 4.98 -9.88 -13.06
C ASP A 26 3.89 -9.57 -12.03
N GLY A 27 3.73 -10.45 -11.04
CA GLY A 27 2.76 -10.27 -9.95
C GLY A 27 3.13 -9.11 -9.03
N LEU A 28 2.15 -8.64 -8.26
CA LEU A 28 2.43 -7.70 -7.17
C LEU A 28 3.26 -8.38 -6.09
N VAL A 29 4.29 -7.69 -5.63
CA VAL A 29 5.19 -8.14 -4.56
C VAL A 29 5.15 -7.23 -3.35
N PHE A 30 4.70 -5.99 -3.51
CA PHE A 30 4.64 -5.03 -2.42
C PHE A 30 3.45 -4.07 -2.57
N VAL A 31 2.82 -3.75 -1.44
CA VAL A 31 1.75 -2.75 -1.36
C VAL A 31 1.95 -1.93 -0.09
N ALA A 32 1.83 -0.61 -0.20
CA ALA A 32 1.83 0.26 0.96
C ALA A 32 0.83 1.39 0.80
N ALA A 33 0.33 1.89 1.92
CA ALA A 33 -0.49 3.09 1.95
C ALA A 33 -0.13 3.96 3.14
N ALA A 34 -0.30 5.27 2.99
CA ALA A 34 -0.14 6.26 4.03
C ALA A 34 -1.25 7.31 3.94
N CYS A 35 -1.75 7.76 5.09
CA CYS A 35 -2.81 8.77 5.21
C CYS A 35 -2.35 9.97 6.03
N SER A 36 -3.07 11.09 5.89
CA SER A 36 -2.99 12.19 6.85
C SER A 36 -3.32 11.70 8.26
N GLU A 37 -2.77 12.42 9.25
CA GLU A 37 -3.38 12.41 10.57
C GLU A 37 -4.81 12.93 10.44
N ALA A 38 -5.71 12.28 11.16
CA ALA A 38 -7.11 12.59 11.12
C ALA A 38 -7.47 13.02 12.55
N GLU A 39 -7.69 14.33 12.73
CA GLU A 39 -8.00 14.93 14.02
C GLU A 39 -9.50 14.83 14.30
N GLY A 40 -9.86 14.29 15.47
CA GLY A 40 -11.26 14.07 15.86
C GLY A 40 -11.80 12.68 15.50
N GLY A 41 -12.94 12.34 16.11
CA GLY A 41 -13.50 10.98 16.06
C GLY A 41 -13.86 10.52 14.65
N GLU A 42 -14.53 11.37 13.87
CA GLU A 42 -14.96 11.02 12.51
C GLU A 42 -13.78 10.89 11.55
N ALA A 43 -12.81 11.81 11.62
CA ALA A 43 -11.62 11.76 10.79
C ALA A 43 -10.81 10.48 11.06
N LEU A 44 -10.62 10.14 12.33
CA LEU A 44 -9.97 8.90 12.73
C LEU A 44 -10.69 7.66 12.20
N GLU A 45 -12.03 7.66 12.25
CA GLU A 45 -12.85 6.58 11.71
C GLU A 45 -12.74 6.46 10.19
N MET A 46 -12.78 7.58 9.47
CA MET A 46 -12.58 7.63 8.01
C MET A 46 -11.22 7.04 7.62
N ARG A 47 -10.15 7.45 8.30
CA ARG A 47 -8.79 6.95 8.07
C ARG A 47 -8.72 5.44 8.29
N ARG A 48 -9.20 4.97 9.44
CA ARG A 48 -9.23 3.53 9.77
C ARG A 48 -10.01 2.75 8.71
N TYR A 49 -11.17 3.26 8.30
CA TYR A 49 -12.00 2.64 7.28
C TYR A 49 -11.29 2.55 5.92
N ALA A 50 -10.68 3.63 5.45
CA ALA A 50 -9.95 3.66 4.18
C ALA A 50 -8.78 2.67 4.16
N LEU A 51 -7.94 2.68 5.20
CA LEU A 51 -6.80 1.77 5.31
C LEU A 51 -7.26 0.32 5.48
N ALA A 52 -8.32 0.05 6.23
CA ALA A 52 -8.90 -1.28 6.39
C ALA A 52 -9.33 -1.87 5.05
N LEU A 53 -10.06 -1.10 4.24
CA LEU A 53 -10.53 -1.55 2.93
C LEU A 53 -9.39 -1.93 1.99
N LEU A 54 -8.36 -1.09 1.93
CA LEU A 54 -7.17 -1.35 1.10
C LEU A 54 -6.39 -2.56 1.61
N HIS A 55 -6.09 -2.57 2.91
CA HIS A 55 -5.34 -3.64 3.54
C HIS A 55 -6.04 -4.99 3.34
N GLU A 56 -7.34 -5.08 3.62
CA GLU A 56 -8.09 -6.33 3.44
C GLU A 56 -8.20 -6.76 1.98
N PHE A 57 -8.34 -5.82 1.05
CA PHE A 57 -8.35 -6.14 -0.38
C PHE A 57 -7.03 -6.78 -0.81
N PHE A 58 -5.90 -6.11 -0.55
CA PHE A 58 -4.59 -6.59 -0.97
C PHE A 58 -4.13 -7.82 -0.18
N ARG A 59 -4.49 -7.94 1.10
CA ARG A 59 -4.20 -9.16 1.87
C ARG A 59 -4.90 -10.39 1.28
N ARG A 60 -6.15 -10.26 0.84
CA ARG A 60 -6.95 -11.40 0.35
C ARG A 60 -6.74 -11.70 -1.13
N ARG A 61 -6.42 -10.67 -1.93
CA ARG A 61 -6.37 -10.77 -3.39
C ARG A 61 -5.01 -10.40 -3.98
N GLY A 62 -4.14 -9.71 -3.24
CA GLY A 62 -2.82 -9.22 -3.66
C GLY A 62 -2.04 -10.22 -4.49
N GLY A 63 -1.69 -11.36 -3.89
CA GLY A 63 -0.90 -12.41 -4.55
C GLY A 63 -1.63 -13.18 -5.65
N ALA A 64 -2.95 -13.02 -5.81
CA ALA A 64 -3.75 -13.71 -6.82
C ALA A 64 -4.39 -12.74 -7.83
N LEU A 65 -4.01 -11.46 -7.82
CA LEU A 65 -4.56 -10.44 -8.70
C LEU A 65 -4.04 -10.67 -10.11
N GLU A 66 -4.91 -11.18 -10.97
CA GLU A 66 -4.69 -11.26 -12.42
C GLU A 66 -5.26 -10.00 -13.08
N VAL A 67 -4.45 -8.95 -13.12
CA VAL A 67 -4.86 -7.67 -13.71
C VAL A 67 -3.90 -7.32 -14.83
N GLU A 68 -4.45 -7.06 -16.02
CA GLU A 68 -3.68 -6.61 -17.18
C GLU A 68 -3.17 -5.17 -17.00
N ASP A 69 -3.93 -4.34 -16.28
CA ASP A 69 -3.63 -2.94 -16.00
C ASP A 69 -3.80 -2.59 -14.50
N TYR A 70 -2.70 -2.66 -13.76
CA TYR A 70 -2.66 -2.30 -12.33
C TYR A 70 -2.96 -0.82 -12.07
N LEU A 71 -2.62 0.09 -13.00
CA LEU A 71 -2.91 1.51 -12.86
C LEU A 71 -4.43 1.75 -12.87
N GLN A 72 -5.13 1.09 -13.79
CA GLN A 72 -6.58 1.15 -13.88
C GLN A 72 -7.27 0.49 -12.67
N MET A 73 -6.72 -0.61 -12.16
CA MET A 73 -7.18 -1.20 -10.89
C MET A 73 -7.05 -0.22 -9.75
N LEU A 74 -5.89 0.44 -9.61
CA LEU A 74 -5.64 1.39 -8.52
C LEU A 74 -6.57 2.61 -8.61
N ARG A 75 -6.79 3.17 -9.81
CA ARG A 75 -7.81 4.20 -10.05
C ARG A 75 -9.20 3.74 -9.60
N GLY A 76 -9.58 2.50 -9.97
CA GLY A 76 -10.85 1.91 -9.59
C GLY A 76 -11.03 1.76 -8.08
N ALA A 77 -9.98 1.29 -7.38
CA ALA A 77 -9.95 1.15 -5.93
C ALA A 77 -10.07 2.50 -5.24
N MET A 78 -9.29 3.49 -5.66
CA MET A 78 -9.31 4.86 -5.11
C MET A 78 -10.68 5.53 -5.31
N ARG A 79 -11.28 5.39 -6.51
CA ARG A 79 -12.63 5.91 -6.78
C ARG A 79 -13.71 5.22 -5.95
N PHE A 80 -13.56 3.91 -5.70
CA PHE A 80 -14.47 3.17 -4.83
C PHE A 80 -14.39 3.66 -3.37
N ILE A 81 -13.17 3.83 -2.84
CA ILE A 81 -12.94 4.34 -1.47
C ILE A 81 -13.51 5.74 -1.32
N ARG A 82 -13.18 6.65 -2.25
CA ARG A 82 -13.74 8.01 -2.28
C ARG A 82 -15.25 8.00 -2.24
N ARG A 83 -15.91 7.20 -3.09
CA ARG A 83 -17.37 7.11 -3.12
C ARG A 83 -17.95 6.66 -1.78
N ARG A 84 -17.34 5.65 -1.16
CA ARG A 84 -17.79 5.15 0.16
C ARG A 84 -17.61 6.17 1.26
N ILE A 85 -16.52 6.93 1.22
CA ILE A 85 -16.27 7.98 2.21
C ILE A 85 -17.27 9.13 2.03
N LEU A 86 -17.51 9.59 0.80
CA LEU A 86 -18.50 10.62 0.51
C LEU A 86 -19.94 10.19 0.83
N GLU A 87 -20.27 8.90 0.68
CA GLU A 87 -21.57 8.36 1.07
C GLU A 87 -21.80 8.43 2.58
N ARG A 88 -20.75 8.17 3.39
CA ARG A 88 -20.85 7.99 4.85
C ARG A 88 -20.48 9.24 5.66
N TRP A 89 -19.53 10.05 5.20
CA TRP A 89 -19.02 11.24 5.87
C TRP A 89 -19.05 12.45 4.92
N LYS A 90 -20.25 12.89 4.56
CA LYS A 90 -20.48 13.94 3.54
C LYS A 90 -19.77 15.26 3.85
N GLU A 91 -19.65 15.62 5.12
CA GLU A 91 -19.14 16.92 5.57
C GLU A 91 -17.62 16.88 5.87
N ALA A 92 -17.07 15.73 6.28
CA ALA A 92 -15.67 15.59 6.70
C ALA A 92 -14.73 15.01 5.61
N ALA A 93 -15.27 14.56 4.47
CA ALA A 93 -14.50 13.89 3.41
C ALA A 93 -13.34 14.71 2.81
N GLY A 94 -13.33 16.04 2.99
CA GLY A 94 -12.26 16.92 2.53
C GLY A 94 -10.97 16.87 3.36
N GLU A 95 -10.99 16.20 4.52
CA GLU A 95 -9.89 16.27 5.49
C GLU A 95 -8.90 15.09 5.41
N LEU A 96 -9.21 14.06 4.61
CA LEU A 96 -8.37 12.86 4.50
C LEU A 96 -7.53 12.89 3.23
N ASP A 97 -6.22 12.89 3.43
CA ASP A 97 -5.24 12.59 2.38
C ASP A 97 -4.94 11.09 2.41
N LEU A 98 -4.76 10.49 1.24
CA LEU A 98 -4.47 9.07 1.09
C LEU A 98 -3.53 8.89 -0.10
N ALA A 99 -2.39 8.27 0.13
CA ALA A 99 -1.49 7.80 -0.90
C ALA A 99 -1.32 6.29 -0.80
N VAL A 100 -1.38 5.61 -1.94
CA VAL A 100 -1.25 4.15 -2.06
C VAL A 100 -0.26 3.85 -3.16
N LEU A 101 0.61 2.86 -2.94
CA LEU A 101 1.45 2.29 -3.97
C LEU A 101 1.29 0.78 -4.01
N THR A 102 1.44 0.23 -5.21
CA THR A 102 1.51 -1.20 -5.51
C THR A 102 2.69 -1.41 -6.45
N ALA A 103 3.54 -2.39 -6.17
CA ALA A 103 4.72 -2.66 -6.98
C ALA A 103 4.77 -4.13 -7.41
N SER A 104 5.19 -4.34 -8.65
CA SER A 104 5.76 -5.58 -9.15
C SER A 104 7.29 -5.50 -9.12
N PRO A 105 8.04 -6.56 -9.45
CA PRO A 105 9.50 -6.52 -9.48
C PRO A 105 10.11 -5.45 -10.40
N SER A 106 9.38 -5.02 -11.43
CA SER A 106 9.88 -4.15 -12.51
C SER A 106 9.12 -2.85 -12.65
N ARG A 107 7.99 -2.70 -11.96
CA ARG A 107 7.13 -1.52 -12.06
C ARG A 107 6.50 -1.14 -10.73
N LEU A 108 6.31 0.16 -10.57
CA LEU A 108 5.58 0.78 -9.48
C LEU A 108 4.38 1.53 -10.03
N PHE A 109 3.23 1.31 -9.41
CA PHE A 109 2.02 2.08 -9.65
C PHE A 109 1.63 2.76 -8.34
N ALA A 110 1.29 4.03 -8.39
CA ALA A 110 0.79 4.72 -7.20
C ALA A 110 -0.36 5.66 -7.53
N ALA A 111 -1.15 5.95 -6.50
CA ALA A 111 -2.27 6.87 -6.58
C ALA A 111 -2.35 7.68 -5.30
N ARG A 112 -2.73 8.96 -5.41
CA ARG A 112 -2.97 9.80 -4.24
C ARG A 112 -4.18 10.72 -4.38
N TYR A 113 -4.76 11.02 -3.23
CA TYR A 113 -5.57 12.20 -2.96
C TYR A 113 -4.86 13.02 -1.88
N GLY A 114 -4.76 14.34 -2.06
CA GLY A 114 -4.13 15.24 -1.10
C GLY A 114 -2.59 15.27 -1.14
N GLY A 115 -1.97 15.52 0.02
CA GLY A 115 -0.57 15.93 0.15
C GLY A 115 0.47 14.82 0.37
N GLY A 116 0.15 13.54 0.16
CA GLY A 116 1.12 12.45 0.32
C GLY A 116 2.29 12.52 -0.67
N GLY A 117 3.49 12.11 -0.25
CA GLY A 117 4.71 12.18 -1.05
C GLY A 117 5.23 10.79 -1.43
N LEU A 118 5.76 10.65 -2.64
CA LEU A 118 6.37 9.40 -3.11
C LEU A 118 7.68 9.71 -3.84
N PHE A 119 8.75 9.09 -3.38
CA PHE A 119 10.10 9.32 -3.89
C PHE A 119 10.74 8.02 -4.34
N LEU A 120 11.48 8.08 -5.44
CA LEU A 120 12.31 6.99 -5.96
C LEU A 120 13.77 7.42 -5.90
N PHE A 121 14.61 6.61 -5.28
CA PHE A 121 16.04 6.82 -5.18
C PHE A 121 16.80 5.68 -5.83
N ARG A 122 17.76 6.03 -6.69
CA ARG A 122 18.58 5.09 -7.44
C ARG A 122 20.05 5.31 -7.08
N GLY A 123 20.51 4.72 -5.97
CA GLY A 123 21.91 4.60 -5.51
C GLY A 123 22.84 5.83 -5.58
N GLU A 124 23.11 6.32 -6.78
CA GLU A 124 24.01 7.44 -7.08
C GLU A 124 23.28 8.74 -7.42
N GLU A 125 22.02 8.67 -7.85
CA GLU A 125 21.22 9.82 -8.29
C GLU A 125 20.65 10.65 -7.13
N GLU A 126 20.10 11.82 -7.45
CA GLU A 126 19.20 12.51 -6.53
C GLU A 126 17.86 11.75 -6.48
N ALA A 127 17.23 11.66 -5.31
CA ALA A 127 15.90 11.06 -5.28
C ALA A 127 14.94 11.92 -6.12
N ARG A 128 14.00 11.27 -6.80
CA ARG A 128 13.01 11.93 -7.66
C ARG A 128 11.63 11.81 -7.03
N SER A 129 10.89 12.92 -6.97
CA SER A 129 9.44 12.87 -6.68
C SER A 129 8.71 12.24 -7.86
N LEU A 130 7.92 11.21 -7.58
CA LEU A 130 7.11 10.54 -8.60
C LEU A 130 5.76 11.24 -8.80
N PHE A 131 5.15 11.73 -7.73
CA PHE A 131 3.98 12.60 -7.86
C PHE A 131 4.42 14.01 -8.32
N GLY A 132 3.58 14.62 -9.16
CA GLY A 132 3.84 15.93 -9.74
C GLY A 132 3.72 17.07 -8.71
N GLY A 133 4.51 18.12 -8.94
CA GLY A 133 4.52 19.35 -8.14
C GLY A 133 5.74 19.48 -7.22
N GLU A 134 6.00 20.72 -6.78
CA GLU A 134 7.00 21.00 -5.73
C GLU A 134 6.53 20.44 -4.38
N ALA A 135 7.44 20.32 -3.40
CA ALA A 135 7.09 19.93 -2.04
C ALA A 135 5.94 20.82 -1.52
N GLY A 136 4.83 20.20 -1.08
CA GLY A 136 3.62 20.92 -0.65
C GLY A 136 2.57 21.17 -1.74
N SER A 137 2.82 20.81 -3.01
CA SER A 137 1.77 20.76 -4.03
C SER A 137 0.83 19.58 -3.76
N ALA A 138 -0.35 19.88 -3.20
CA ALA A 138 -1.35 18.87 -2.89
C ALA A 138 -2.13 18.47 -4.14
N ALA A 139 -2.29 17.17 -4.37
CA ALA A 139 -3.33 16.67 -5.26
C ALA A 139 -4.72 17.04 -4.68
N PRO A 140 -5.79 16.96 -5.48
CA PRO A 140 -7.13 17.17 -4.97
C PRO A 140 -7.39 16.28 -3.74
N ALA A 141 -8.02 16.84 -2.70
CA ALA A 141 -8.38 16.08 -1.50
C ALA A 141 -9.36 14.94 -1.84
N LEU A 142 -9.45 13.92 -0.99
CA LEU A 142 -10.29 12.75 -1.25
C LEU A 142 -11.77 13.11 -1.48
N GLY A 143 -12.26 14.17 -0.83
CA GLY A 143 -13.61 14.70 -1.01
C GLY A 143 -13.83 15.56 -2.26
N SER A 144 -12.78 15.92 -3.02
CA SER A 144 -12.90 16.76 -4.23
C SER A 144 -13.66 16.04 -5.35
N GLN A 145 -14.09 16.74 -6.40
CA GLN A 145 -14.70 16.10 -7.58
C GLN A 145 -13.69 15.46 -8.54
N ASP A 146 -12.41 15.78 -8.38
CA ASP A 146 -11.36 15.30 -9.26
C ASP A 146 -11.03 13.82 -9.01
N ASP A 147 -10.50 13.16 -10.04
CA ASP A 147 -9.95 11.82 -9.89
C ASP A 147 -8.58 11.87 -9.17
N ALA A 148 -8.19 10.75 -8.57
CA ALA A 148 -6.88 10.62 -7.93
C ALA A 148 -5.77 10.90 -8.94
N GLU A 149 -4.71 11.57 -8.48
CA GLU A 149 -3.46 11.61 -9.23
C GLU A 149 -2.88 10.20 -9.24
N VAL A 150 -2.48 9.69 -10.41
CA VAL A 150 -1.86 8.37 -10.52
C VAL A 150 -0.59 8.40 -11.33
N ILE A 151 0.34 7.52 -10.98
CA ILE A 151 1.65 7.42 -11.60
C ILE A 151 2.00 5.96 -11.90
N ASP A 152 2.81 5.79 -12.93
CA ASP A 152 3.41 4.54 -13.37
C ASP A 152 4.91 4.81 -13.56
N SER A 153 5.76 4.01 -12.93
CA SER A 153 7.20 4.20 -12.96
C SER A 153 7.94 2.85 -13.06
N PRO A 154 8.99 2.75 -13.90
CA PRO A 154 9.83 1.56 -13.93
C PRO A 154 10.68 1.46 -12.65
N LEU A 155 10.83 0.24 -12.15
CA LEU A 155 11.70 -0.12 -11.03
C LEU A 155 12.88 -0.97 -11.51
N SER A 156 13.99 -0.85 -10.80
CA SER A 156 15.15 -1.74 -10.90
C SER A 156 15.52 -2.31 -9.52
N PRO A 157 16.08 -3.52 -9.45
CA PRO A 157 16.61 -4.05 -8.18
C PRO A 157 17.60 -3.08 -7.53
N GLY A 158 17.49 -2.88 -6.23
CA GLY A 158 18.28 -1.91 -5.46
C GLY A 158 17.74 -0.48 -5.49
N ASP A 159 16.70 -0.19 -6.28
CA ASP A 159 15.96 1.07 -6.13
C ASP A 159 15.34 1.14 -4.73
N VAL A 160 15.28 2.35 -4.15
CA VAL A 160 14.62 2.59 -2.87
C VAL A 160 13.42 3.50 -3.08
N VAL A 161 12.26 3.02 -2.65
CA VAL A 161 10.98 3.74 -2.70
C VAL A 161 10.65 4.26 -1.30
N VAL A 162 10.31 5.55 -1.20
CA VAL A 162 9.89 6.19 0.05
C VAL A 162 8.51 6.79 -0.12
N LEU A 163 7.52 6.24 0.60
CA LEU A 163 6.16 6.77 0.70
C LEU A 163 6.03 7.55 2.00
N CYS A 164 5.74 8.84 1.91
CA CYS A 164 5.58 9.74 3.04
C CYS A 164 4.11 10.12 3.22
N ASN A 165 3.66 10.16 4.47
CA ASN A 165 2.40 10.82 4.79
C ASN A 165 2.50 12.35 4.53
N PRO A 166 1.36 13.06 4.47
CA PRO A 166 1.35 14.49 4.16
C PRO A 166 2.16 15.37 5.11
N ALA A 167 2.19 15.04 6.42
CA ALA A 167 2.96 15.79 7.40
C ALA A 167 4.46 15.84 7.06
N VAL A 168 5.01 14.69 6.64
CA VAL A 168 6.39 14.58 6.19
C VAL A 168 6.57 15.20 4.80
N ALA A 169 5.68 14.88 3.85
CA ALA A 169 5.81 15.30 2.45
C ALA A 169 5.70 16.82 2.24
N ARG A 170 5.06 17.55 3.15
CA ARG A 170 4.98 19.03 3.13
C ARG A 170 6.34 19.70 3.38
N VAL A 171 7.22 19.08 4.16
CA VAL A 171 8.50 19.70 4.57
C VAL A 171 9.72 19.00 3.97
N MET A 172 9.54 17.78 3.44
CA MET A 172 10.60 16.96 2.85
C MET A 172 10.51 16.97 1.33
N GLY A 173 11.57 17.41 0.67
CA GLY A 173 11.72 17.33 -0.78
C GLY A 173 12.61 16.17 -1.23
N ALA A 174 12.66 15.97 -2.54
CA ALA A 174 13.46 14.91 -3.18
C ALA A 174 14.95 14.98 -2.79
N ARG A 175 15.51 16.20 -2.72
CA ARG A 175 16.88 16.45 -2.26
C ARG A 175 17.15 15.91 -0.86
N ASP A 176 16.23 16.12 0.07
CA ASP A 176 16.40 15.70 1.46
C ASP A 176 16.40 14.18 1.56
N ILE A 177 15.45 13.53 0.89
CA ILE A 177 15.36 12.08 0.81
C ILE A 177 16.64 11.49 0.21
N GLY A 178 17.14 12.06 -0.89
CA GLY A 178 18.40 11.64 -1.50
C GLY A 178 19.60 11.77 -0.56
N VAL A 179 19.71 12.87 0.20
CA VAL A 179 20.80 13.05 1.18
C VAL A 179 20.70 12.04 2.32
N ILE A 180 19.50 11.75 2.81
CA ILE A 180 19.27 10.77 3.87
C ILE A 180 19.71 9.38 3.41
N LEU A 181 19.23 8.93 2.25
CA LEU A 181 19.51 7.59 1.74
C LEU A 181 20.99 7.40 1.37
N LYS A 182 21.66 8.45 0.90
CA LYS A 182 23.13 8.42 0.67
C LYS A 182 23.93 8.29 1.96
N ARG A 183 23.44 8.83 3.08
CA ARG A 183 24.12 8.77 4.39
C ARG A 183 23.78 7.52 5.18
N ALA A 184 22.58 6.98 4.98
CA ALA A 184 22.05 5.83 5.69
C ALA A 184 21.44 4.86 4.68
N ALA A 185 22.28 3.99 4.12
CA ALA A 185 21.84 2.93 3.20
C ALA A 185 20.89 1.93 3.86
N ASP A 186 21.04 1.70 5.17
CA ASP A 186 20.13 0.85 5.95
C ASP A 186 18.77 1.55 6.17
N PRO A 187 17.64 0.97 5.70
CA PRO A 187 16.30 1.55 5.85
C PRO A 187 15.94 1.91 7.30
N ALA A 188 16.40 1.13 8.28
CA ALA A 188 16.11 1.39 9.69
C ALA A 188 16.84 2.64 10.22
N LYS A 189 18.03 2.92 9.71
CA LYS A 189 18.75 4.17 10.01
C LYS A 189 18.17 5.35 9.23
N ALA A 190 17.81 5.12 7.97
CA ALA A 190 17.18 6.14 7.14
C ALA A 190 15.88 6.65 7.74
N SER A 191 15.05 5.77 8.33
CA SER A 191 13.81 6.18 9.00
C SER A 191 14.06 7.11 10.19
N LEU A 192 15.11 6.88 10.99
CA LEU A 192 15.47 7.76 12.11
C LEU A 192 15.89 9.15 11.63
N PHE A 193 16.72 9.22 10.59
CA PHE A 193 17.13 10.50 10.00
C PHE A 193 15.96 11.24 9.36
N LEU A 194 15.06 10.52 8.69
CA LEU A 194 13.87 11.09 8.08
C LEU A 194 12.97 11.75 9.14
N SER A 195 12.66 11.04 10.23
CA SER A 195 11.87 11.61 11.33
C SER A 195 12.55 12.84 11.93
N ALA A 196 13.84 12.75 12.28
CA ALA A 196 14.56 13.86 12.91
C ALA A 196 14.68 15.11 12.01
N ILE A 197 14.89 14.92 10.71
CA ILE A 197 14.97 16.03 9.76
C ILE A 197 13.58 16.63 9.52
N ALA A 198 12.54 15.81 9.39
CA ALA A 198 11.16 16.28 9.24
C ALA A 198 10.73 17.13 10.45
N GLU A 199 10.99 16.66 11.68
CA GLU A 199 10.73 17.44 12.91
C GLU A 199 11.49 18.76 12.91
N ARG A 200 12.80 18.75 12.58
CA ARG A 200 13.62 19.96 12.53
C ARG A 200 13.13 20.96 11.49
N LYS A 201 12.55 20.48 10.39
CA LYS A 201 11.93 21.31 9.35
C LYS A 201 10.52 21.79 9.69
N GLY A 202 10.00 21.43 10.87
CA GLY A 202 8.71 21.89 11.35
C GLY A 202 7.53 21.01 10.93
N ALA A 203 7.76 19.72 10.61
CA ALA A 203 6.65 18.78 10.49
C ALA A 203 5.88 18.72 11.82
N GLN A 204 4.56 18.74 11.74
CA GLN A 204 3.66 18.66 12.89
C GLN A 204 2.81 17.39 12.78
N GLY A 205 2.45 16.82 13.94
CA GLY A 205 1.69 15.57 14.03
C GLY A 205 2.55 14.30 13.87
N PRO A 206 1.91 13.11 13.82
CA PRO A 206 2.52 11.82 13.60
C PRO A 206 3.23 11.76 12.25
N LEU A 207 4.52 11.44 12.32
CA LEU A 207 5.36 11.28 11.15
C LEU A 207 5.36 9.81 10.74
N ALA A 208 4.91 9.55 9.51
CA ALA A 208 4.89 8.21 8.95
C ALA A 208 5.55 8.20 7.58
N ALA A 209 6.48 7.26 7.41
CA ALA A 209 7.08 6.96 6.13
C ALA A 209 7.29 5.45 6.00
N VAL A 210 7.06 4.93 4.79
CA VAL A 210 7.38 3.55 4.41
C VAL A 210 8.59 3.63 3.48
N ILE A 211 9.68 2.97 3.87
CA ILE A 211 10.91 2.84 3.07
C ILE A 211 10.98 1.38 2.62
N TRP A 212 11.03 1.17 1.31
CA TRP A 212 11.11 -0.15 0.71
C TRP A 212 12.26 -0.19 -0.30
N GLU A 213 13.16 -1.15 -0.14
CA GLU A 213 14.21 -1.43 -1.11
C GLU A 213 13.71 -2.54 -2.05
N VAL A 214 13.77 -2.30 -3.36
CA VAL A 214 13.33 -3.24 -4.38
C VAL A 214 14.27 -4.43 -4.37
N PRO A 215 13.82 -5.63 -3.95
CA PRO A 215 14.71 -6.75 -3.80
C PRO A 215 15.05 -7.36 -5.17
N ASN A 216 16.22 -8.02 -5.24
CA ASN A 216 16.67 -8.66 -6.46
C ASN A 216 16.08 -10.06 -6.64
N TYR A 217 14.85 -10.12 -7.18
CA TYR A 217 14.18 -11.39 -7.47
C TYR A 217 14.90 -12.24 -8.53
N GLN A 218 15.63 -11.62 -9.47
CA GLN A 218 16.34 -12.33 -10.55
C GLN A 218 17.69 -12.90 -10.08
N GLY A 219 18.38 -12.21 -9.18
CA GLY A 219 19.66 -12.65 -8.62
C GLY A 219 19.55 -13.77 -7.59
N ALA A 220 18.40 -13.91 -6.92
CA ALA A 220 18.16 -15.01 -5.98
C ALA A 220 18.05 -16.38 -6.68
N ALA A 221 17.55 -16.41 -7.93
CA ALA A 221 17.45 -17.63 -8.73
C ALA A 221 18.82 -18.12 -9.25
N LEU A 222 19.76 -17.21 -9.52
CA LEU A 222 21.09 -17.55 -10.03
C LEU A 222 22.01 -18.24 -9.00
N LEU A 223 21.67 -18.17 -7.70
CA LEU A 223 22.44 -18.81 -6.63
C LEU A 223 21.86 -20.16 -6.16
N THR A 224 20.76 -20.62 -6.77
CA THR A 224 20.07 -21.88 -6.38
C THR A 224 20.12 -22.98 -7.45
N GLU A 225 20.95 -22.85 -8.50
CA GLU A 225 21.34 -23.98 -9.34
C GLU A 225 22.40 -24.87 -8.65
N GLU A 226 22.11 -25.34 -7.44
CA GLU A 226 22.70 -26.58 -6.94
C GLU A 226 21.80 -27.73 -7.40
N ALA A 227 22.32 -28.53 -8.33
CA ALA A 227 21.61 -29.64 -8.94
C ALA A 227 21.06 -30.61 -7.89
N LEU A 228 19.71 -30.68 -7.77
CA LEU A 228 19.05 -31.80 -7.13
C LEU A 228 19.28 -33.06 -7.99
N PRO A 229 19.87 -34.15 -7.45
CA PRO A 229 19.85 -35.41 -8.15
C PRO A 229 18.40 -35.91 -8.19
N ALA A 230 17.97 -36.29 -9.39
CA ALA A 230 16.68 -36.90 -9.65
C ALA A 230 16.55 -38.31 -9.05
N ALA A 231 15.29 -38.75 -8.92
CA ALA A 231 14.74 -40.05 -8.48
C ALA A 231 14.41 -40.12 -6.97
N THR A 232 13.22 -40.55 -6.53
CA THR A 232 12.24 -41.44 -7.16
C THR A 232 10.83 -41.28 -6.57
N GLU A 233 9.84 -41.66 -7.38
CA GLU A 233 8.41 -41.78 -7.15
C GLU A 233 8.00 -42.68 -5.96
N THR A 234 6.83 -42.39 -5.37
CA THR A 234 5.79 -43.27 -4.76
C THR A 234 4.98 -42.42 -3.77
N GLY A 235 3.65 -42.33 -3.75
CA GLY A 235 2.52 -42.87 -4.52
C GLY A 235 1.22 -42.24 -3.97
N GLU A 236 0.19 -42.16 -4.81
CA GLU A 236 -1.29 -42.26 -4.57
C GLU A 236 -1.88 -41.67 -3.26
N ALA A 237 -2.65 -40.57 -3.31
CA ALA A 237 -4.10 -40.45 -3.61
C ALA A 237 -5.04 -40.82 -2.44
N GLU A 238 -5.79 -39.85 -1.91
CA GLU A 238 -7.27 -39.81 -1.89
C GLU A 238 -7.80 -38.61 -1.08
N ALA A 239 -8.92 -38.07 -1.56
CA ALA A 239 -9.70 -36.99 -0.97
C ALA A 239 -10.92 -37.57 -0.24
N GLU A 240 -11.39 -36.92 0.81
CA GLU A 240 -12.82 -36.90 1.12
C GLU A 240 -13.18 -35.71 2.02
N VAL A 241 -14.30 -35.09 1.66
CA VAL A 241 -14.99 -33.96 2.31
C VAL A 241 -16.25 -34.53 2.93
N GLU A 242 -16.64 -34.10 4.14
CA GLU A 242 -18.06 -33.86 4.41
C GLU A 242 -18.30 -32.89 5.58
N GLU A 243 -19.26 -32.01 5.30
CA GLU A 243 -19.99 -30.99 6.07
C GLU A 243 -20.89 -31.66 7.18
N GLU A 244 -21.55 -31.04 8.18
CA GLU A 244 -22.18 -29.71 8.32
C GLU A 244 -22.74 -29.49 9.77
N VAL A 245 -22.76 -28.21 10.22
CA VAL A 245 -23.69 -27.41 11.11
C VAL A 245 -24.10 -27.81 12.57
N PRO A 246 -24.77 -26.92 13.38
CA PRO A 246 -24.86 -25.43 13.45
C PRO A 246 -24.86 -24.80 14.90
N ALA A 247 -25.06 -23.46 14.95
CA ALA A 247 -25.70 -22.60 15.98
C ALA A 247 -24.79 -21.98 17.07
N GLU A 248 -24.92 -20.72 17.50
CA GLU A 248 -25.82 -19.61 17.19
C GLU A 248 -25.22 -18.27 17.69
N GLU A 249 -25.55 -17.20 16.96
CA GLU A 249 -25.78 -15.79 17.34
C GLU A 249 -24.88 -14.99 18.30
N GLY A 250 -24.35 -13.91 17.74
CA GLY A 250 -24.00 -12.66 18.41
C GLY A 250 -24.05 -11.51 17.40
N LEU A 251 -25.25 -11.05 17.05
CA LEU A 251 -25.47 -9.95 16.09
C LEU A 251 -25.21 -8.58 16.74
N SER A 252 -24.15 -7.86 16.33
CA SER A 252 -24.12 -6.39 16.24
C SER A 252 -22.99 -5.87 15.35
N GLU A 253 -23.27 -4.86 14.52
CA GLU A 253 -22.37 -3.94 13.79
C GLU A 253 -21.32 -4.49 12.78
N GLU A 254 -20.90 -5.75 12.84
CA GLU A 254 -19.97 -6.37 11.87
C GLU A 254 -20.60 -6.68 10.49
N ASP A 255 -21.92 -6.66 10.40
CA ASP A 255 -22.66 -7.16 9.25
C ASP A 255 -22.63 -6.25 8.01
N HIS A 256 -22.37 -4.95 8.18
CA HIS A 256 -22.46 -3.99 7.07
C HIS A 256 -21.17 -3.91 6.25
N ALA A 257 -20.00 -4.01 6.89
CA ALA A 257 -18.72 -4.11 6.19
C ALA A 257 -18.61 -5.45 5.45
N GLU A 258 -19.04 -6.54 6.09
CA GLU A 258 -19.21 -7.86 5.49
C GLU A 258 -20.16 -7.84 4.27
N ARG A 259 -21.31 -7.16 4.37
CA ARG A 259 -22.26 -7.03 3.24
C ARG A 259 -21.70 -6.18 2.10
N ALA A 260 -21.06 -5.05 2.39
CA ALA A 260 -20.42 -4.21 1.36
C ALA A 260 -19.26 -4.94 0.66
N LYS A 261 -18.48 -5.72 1.42
CA LYS A 261 -17.43 -6.63 0.97
C LYS A 261 -17.98 -7.73 0.06
N ARG A 262 -19.07 -8.42 0.45
CA ARG A 262 -19.72 -9.45 -0.39
C ARG A 262 -20.29 -8.87 -1.68
N GLN A 263 -20.94 -7.71 -1.63
CA GLN A 263 -21.48 -7.04 -2.82
C GLN A 263 -20.40 -6.55 -3.79
N TRP A 264 -19.24 -6.13 -3.28
CA TRP A 264 -18.12 -5.73 -4.12
C TRP A 264 -17.48 -6.94 -4.81
N LEU A 265 -17.27 -8.03 -4.06
CA LEU A 265 -16.77 -9.29 -4.59
C LEU A 265 -17.69 -9.89 -5.66
N SER A 266 -19.02 -9.78 -5.50
CA SER A 266 -19.99 -10.28 -6.49
C SER A 266 -20.02 -9.43 -7.77
N LYS A 267 -19.84 -8.11 -7.67
CA LYS A 267 -19.79 -7.21 -8.84
C LYS A 267 -18.54 -7.41 -9.70
N TRP A 268 -17.43 -7.85 -9.08
CA TRP A 268 -16.21 -8.19 -9.80
C TRP A 268 -16.31 -9.53 -10.55
N ARG A 269 -16.99 -10.54 -9.99
CA ARG A 269 -17.25 -11.81 -10.70
C ARG A 269 -18.06 -11.60 -11.98
N ARG A 270 -19.10 -10.75 -11.93
CA ARG A 270 -20.02 -10.52 -13.07
C ARG A 270 -19.46 -9.68 -14.22
N ARG A 271 -18.20 -9.21 -14.14
CA ARG A 271 -17.52 -8.50 -15.25
C ARG A 271 -16.54 -9.38 -16.02
N LYS A 272 -16.37 -10.64 -15.62
CA LYS A 272 -15.54 -11.65 -16.29
C LYS A 272 -16.36 -12.62 -17.17
N GLU A 273 -17.68 -12.44 -17.23
CA GLU A 273 -18.61 -13.08 -18.18
C GLU A 273 -19.09 -12.02 -19.18
#